data_AF-A0A963F4F4-F1
#
_entry.id   AF-A0A963F4F4-F1
#
_cell.length_a   1.000
_cell.length_b   1.000
_cell.length_c   1.000
_cell.angle_alpha   90.00
_cell.angle_beta   90.00
_cell.angle_gamma   90.00
#
_symmetry.space_group_name_H-M   'P 1'
#
loop_
_entity.id
_entity.type
_entity.pdbx_description
1 polymer ?
#
loop_
_entity_poly.entity_id
_entity_poly.type
_entity_poly.pdbx_seq_one_letter_code
_entity_poly.pdbx_strand_id
1 'polypeptide(L)'
;DWTPARVTGRLDSVNFVVDDGTLRPLSSDDRQGGRADKPLGWISDAQGIPCISGERKTNAPAFLTQRIGVMAIQAAAHAAAAAETTSVSSDAGSVTNSVSGDTGTYVLGKTVEGGSNEIAKWLLERQAQSFDAVFVAAGTKVAIHVDRELPIDLDPIGRRLTHATTHKASHHTGLD
;
A
#
# COMPACT_ATOMS: atom_id res chain seq x y z
N ASP A 1 11.19 9.66 -12.95
CA ASP A 1 11.01 8.52 -12.05
C ASP A 1 11.88 7.39 -12.56
N TRP A 2 12.90 6.98 -11.80
CA TRP A 2 14.01 6.14 -12.29
C TRP A 2 14.01 4.72 -11.72
N THR A 3 13.09 4.42 -10.81
CA THR A 3 13.03 3.11 -10.16
C THR A 3 12.30 2.15 -11.12
N PRO A 4 12.95 1.07 -11.58
CA PRO A 4 12.29 0.13 -12.49
C PRO A 4 11.12 -0.55 -11.77
N ALA A 5 9.94 -0.51 -12.38
CA ALA A 5 8.73 -1.13 -11.87
C ALA A 5 8.87 -2.67 -11.95
N ARG A 6 9.27 -3.29 -10.84
CA ARG A 6 9.61 -4.71 -10.75
C ARG A 6 8.94 -5.36 -9.55
N VAL A 7 8.46 -6.59 -9.74
CA VAL A 7 7.95 -7.46 -8.68
C VAL A 7 8.92 -8.61 -8.48
N THR A 8 9.25 -8.89 -7.23
CA THR A 8 10.03 -10.06 -6.83
C THR A 8 9.16 -11.00 -6.01
N GLY A 9 9.46 -12.29 -6.04
CA GLY A 9 8.73 -13.29 -5.27
C GLY A 9 9.68 -14.33 -4.69
N ARG A 10 9.33 -14.83 -3.51
CA ARG A 10 10.03 -15.90 -2.80
C ARG A 10 9.07 -17.08 -2.67
N LEU A 11 9.63 -18.28 -2.79
CA LEU A 11 8.92 -19.52 -2.47
C LEU A 11 9.27 -19.87 -1.03
N ASP A 12 8.33 -19.70 -0.10
CA ASP A 12 8.56 -20.02 1.32
C ASP A 12 7.95 -21.38 1.71
N SER A 13 6.87 -21.80 1.04
CA SER A 13 6.26 -23.12 1.23
C SER A 13 5.73 -23.70 -0.07
N VAL A 14 5.64 -25.03 -0.14
CA VAL A 14 5.06 -25.78 -1.25
C VAL A 14 4.28 -26.97 -0.70
N ASN A 15 3.15 -27.29 -1.33
CA ASN A 15 2.36 -28.47 -1.01
C ASN A 15 2.36 -29.41 -2.20
N PHE A 16 2.93 -30.61 -2.03
CA PHE A 16 2.83 -31.66 -3.04
C PHE A 16 1.60 -32.51 -2.76
N VAL A 17 0.87 -32.85 -3.82
CA VAL A 17 -0.20 -33.83 -3.81
C VAL A 17 0.31 -35.05 -4.56
N VAL A 18 0.47 -36.16 -3.86
CA VAL A 18 0.85 -37.44 -4.48
C VAL A 18 -0.36 -38.05 -5.18
N ASP A 19 -0.15 -38.98 -6.11
CA ASP A 19 -1.21 -39.61 -6.91
C ASP A 19 -2.32 -40.27 -6.08
N ASP A 20 -2.02 -40.73 -4.87
CA ASP A 20 -2.99 -41.30 -3.92
C ASP A 20 -3.81 -40.22 -3.17
N GLY A 21 -3.55 -38.95 -3.43
CA GLY A 21 -4.16 -37.79 -2.78
C GLY A 21 -3.45 -37.32 -1.51
N THR A 22 -2.36 -37.97 -1.09
CA THR A 22 -1.64 -37.63 0.13
C THR A 22 -0.91 -36.29 -0.03
N LEU A 23 -1.00 -35.44 0.99
CA LEU A 23 -0.37 -34.12 1.04
C LEU A 23 0.99 -34.20 1.72
N ARG A 24 1.99 -33.65 1.05
CA ARG A 24 3.33 -33.42 1.60
C ARG A 24 3.63 -31.92 1.64
N PRO A 25 3.27 -31.22 2.73
CA PRO A 25 3.65 -29.82 2.93
C PRO A 25 5.14 -29.73 3.22
N LEU A 26 5.83 -28.81 2.56
CA LEU A 26 7.22 -28.46 2.83
C LEU A 26 7.32 -26.96 3.05
N SER A 27 7.88 -26.55 4.18
CA SER A 27 8.15 -25.16 4.53
C SER A 27 9.65 -24.87 4.61
N SER A 28 10.04 -23.62 4.42
CA SER A 28 11.40 -23.12 4.68
C SER A 28 11.89 -23.43 6.09
N ASP A 29 10.95 -23.60 7.03
CA ASP A 29 11.18 -23.64 8.48
C ASP A 29 11.27 -25.08 9.03
N ASP A 30 10.88 -26.10 8.24
CA ASP A 30 10.71 -27.49 8.71
C ASP A 30 12.04 -28.23 8.97
N ARG A 31 13.20 -27.61 8.71
CA ARG A 31 14.50 -28.26 8.93
C ARG A 31 15.07 -27.95 10.32
N GLN A 32 15.21 -29.03 11.11
CA GLN A 32 15.87 -29.07 12.41
C GLN A 32 17.38 -28.76 12.25
N GLY A 33 17.73 -27.48 12.16
CA GLY A 33 19.10 -27.06 11.87
C GLY A 33 19.29 -25.55 11.76
N GLY A 34 18.84 -24.78 12.76
CA GLY A 34 19.39 -23.47 13.13
C GLY A 34 19.38 -22.31 12.10
N ARG A 35 18.80 -22.46 10.90
CA ARG A 35 18.70 -21.36 9.92
C ARG A 35 17.30 -21.29 9.31
N ALA A 36 16.37 -20.76 10.10
CA ALA A 36 14.93 -20.71 9.79
C ALA A 36 14.51 -19.69 8.70
N ASP A 37 15.42 -18.91 8.08
CA ASP A 37 15.01 -17.75 7.26
C ASP A 37 15.34 -17.82 5.76
N LYS A 38 15.84 -18.96 5.27
CA LYS A 38 16.16 -19.09 3.84
C LYS A 38 14.91 -19.53 3.06
N PRO A 39 14.57 -18.89 1.93
CA PRO A 39 13.45 -19.32 1.11
C PRO A 39 13.76 -20.69 0.48
N LEU A 40 12.73 -21.41 0.03
CA LEU A 40 12.87 -22.60 -0.80
C LEU A 40 13.32 -22.23 -2.23
N GLY A 41 13.02 -21.00 -2.69
CA GLY A 41 13.33 -20.53 -4.03
C GLY A 41 12.88 -19.11 -4.31
N TRP A 42 12.93 -18.72 -5.58
CA TRP A 42 12.56 -17.38 -6.08
C TRP A 42 11.93 -17.46 -7.47
N ILE A 43 11.33 -16.36 -7.93
CA ILE A 43 10.71 -16.27 -9.26
C ILE A 43 11.53 -15.41 -10.21
N SER A 44 11.52 -15.77 -11.50
CA SER A 44 12.12 -14.99 -12.59
C SER A 44 11.14 -14.78 -13.74
N ASP A 45 11.48 -13.84 -14.62
CA ASP A 45 10.88 -13.78 -15.95
C ASP A 45 11.35 -14.95 -16.83
N ALA A 46 10.84 -15.01 -18.06
CA ALA A 46 11.19 -16.05 -19.03
C ALA A 46 12.68 -16.03 -19.46
N GLN A 47 13.41 -14.95 -19.18
CA GLN A 47 14.82 -14.76 -19.53
C GLN A 47 15.74 -15.07 -18.33
N GLY A 48 15.18 -15.46 -17.18
CA GLY A 48 15.92 -15.78 -15.97
C GLY A 48 16.28 -14.57 -15.12
N ILE A 49 15.74 -13.38 -15.41
CA ILE A 49 15.96 -12.19 -14.59
C ILE A 49 15.13 -12.33 -13.30
N PRO A 50 15.71 -12.13 -12.10
CA PRO A 50 15.05 -12.37 -10.80
C PRO A 50 14.00 -11.30 -10.43
N CYS A 51 13.17 -10.90 -11.39
CA CYS A 51 12.03 -10.02 -11.18
C CYS A 51 11.07 -10.11 -12.38
N ILE A 52 9.81 -9.79 -12.14
CA ILE A 52 8.79 -9.63 -13.17
C ILE A 52 8.58 -8.15 -13.42
N SER A 53 8.66 -7.75 -14.69
CA SER A 53 8.40 -6.37 -15.09
C SER A 53 6.92 -6.02 -14.92
N GLY A 54 6.63 -4.87 -14.33
CA GLY A 54 5.28 -4.37 -14.14
C GLY A 54 5.15 -2.89 -14.52
N GLU A 55 3.97 -2.34 -14.27
CA GLU A 55 3.66 -0.93 -14.46
C GLU A 55 3.44 -0.26 -13.11
N ARG A 56 4.12 0.87 -12.87
CA ARG A 56 3.92 1.67 -11.67
C ARG A 56 2.60 2.44 -11.79
N LYS A 57 1.69 2.24 -10.84
CA LYS A 57 0.48 3.04 -10.69
C LYS A 57 0.65 3.91 -9.45
N THR A 58 0.69 5.23 -9.65
CA THR A 58 0.84 6.19 -8.56
C THR A 58 -0.03 7.42 -8.76
N ASN A 59 -0.57 7.96 -7.67
CA ASN A 59 -1.22 9.26 -7.64
C ASN A 59 -0.31 10.37 -7.07
N ALA A 60 0.98 10.06 -6.82
CA ALA A 60 1.91 10.97 -6.16
C ALA A 60 2.01 12.36 -6.82
N PRO A 61 2.05 12.51 -8.17
CA PRO A 61 2.09 13.85 -8.77
C PRO A 61 0.86 14.68 -8.40
N ALA A 62 -0.34 14.13 -8.57
CA ALA A 62 -1.59 14.82 -8.25
C ALA A 62 -1.70 15.14 -6.75
N PHE A 63 -1.35 14.19 -5.89
CA PHE A 63 -1.32 14.36 -4.43
C PHE A 63 -0.35 15.48 -4.01
N LEU A 64 0.89 15.47 -4.54
CA LEU A 64 1.89 16.48 -4.23
C LEU A 64 1.47 17.87 -4.72
N THR A 65 0.94 17.97 -5.94
CA THR A 65 0.43 19.24 -6.48
C THR A 65 -0.69 19.81 -5.62
N GLN A 66 -1.66 18.99 -5.21
CA GLN A 66 -2.74 19.43 -4.33
C GLN A 66 -2.22 19.89 -2.97
N ARG A 67 -1.32 19.12 -2.35
CA ARG A 67 -0.74 19.49 -1.05
C ARG A 67 0.07 20.78 -1.12
N ILE A 68 0.90 20.97 -2.15
CA ILE A 68 1.66 22.21 -2.35
C ILE A 68 0.71 23.40 -2.57
N GLY A 69 -0.33 23.23 -3.39
CA GLY A 69 -1.32 24.27 -3.64
C GLY A 69 -2.04 24.72 -2.37
N VAL A 70 -2.48 23.76 -1.54
CA VAL A 70 -3.11 24.04 -0.24
C VAL A 70 -2.18 24.81 0.69
N MET A 71 -0.93 24.35 0.85
CA MET A 71 0.06 25.02 1.70
C MET A 71 0.38 26.44 1.22
N ALA A 72 0.43 26.66 -0.10
CA ALA A 72 0.65 27.98 -0.68
C ALA A 72 -0.52 28.95 -0.36
N ILE A 73 -1.77 28.48 -0.46
CA ILE A 73 -2.95 29.27 -0.10
C ILE A 73 -2.94 29.61 1.39
N GLN A 74 -2.64 28.64 2.26
CA GLN A 74 -2.51 28.88 3.70
C GLN A 74 -1.44 29.91 4.02
N ALA A 75 -0.26 29.79 3.42
CA ALA A 75 0.83 30.75 3.60
C ALA A 75 0.44 32.17 3.13
N ALA A 76 -0.26 32.29 2.00
CA ALA A 76 -0.75 33.58 1.51
C ALA A 76 -1.80 34.20 2.44
N ALA A 77 -2.74 33.39 2.96
CA ALA A 77 -3.73 33.85 3.93
C ALA A 77 -3.07 34.32 5.24
N HIS A 78 -2.11 33.55 5.76
CA HIS A 78 -1.31 33.95 6.91
C HIS A 78 -0.54 35.25 6.68
N ALA A 79 0.07 35.42 5.50
CA ALA A 79 0.78 36.64 5.15
C ALA A 79 -0.15 37.86 5.04
N ALA A 80 -1.33 37.70 4.43
CA ALA A 80 -2.34 38.75 4.34
C ALA A 80 -2.86 39.15 5.73
N ALA A 81 -3.20 38.18 6.58
CA ALA A 81 -3.62 38.43 7.96
C ALA A 81 -2.51 39.11 8.79
N ALA A 82 -1.25 38.70 8.61
CA ALA A 82 -0.11 39.33 9.25
C ALA A 82 0.14 40.76 8.75
N ALA A 83 -0.05 41.03 7.45
CA ALA A 83 0.06 42.37 6.88
C ALA A 83 -1.04 43.32 7.40
N GLU A 84 -2.23 42.79 7.70
CA GLU A 84 -3.30 43.53 8.39
C GLU A 84 -3.08 43.65 9.91
N THR A 85 -2.08 42.94 10.46
CA THR A 85 -1.70 43.02 11.88
C THR A 85 -0.56 44.03 12.08
N THR A 86 -0.89 45.31 12.26
CA THR A 86 0.08 46.31 12.71
C THR A 86 0.36 46.18 14.21
N SER A 87 1.52 45.68 14.59
CA SER A 87 2.05 45.85 15.96
C SER A 87 2.64 47.25 16.09
N VAL A 88 1.89 48.18 16.70
CA VAL A 88 2.46 49.45 17.15
C VAL A 88 3.32 49.19 18.39
N SER A 89 4.64 49.10 18.20
CA SER A 89 5.60 49.23 19.29
C SER A 89 5.94 50.71 19.45
N SER A 90 5.36 51.35 20.46
CA SER A 90 5.72 52.70 20.88
C SER A 90 6.91 52.63 21.85
N ASP A 91 7.90 53.48 21.61
CA ASP A 91 9.19 53.63 22.31
C ASP A 91 9.07 54.18 23.76
N ALA A 92 8.11 53.70 24.53
CA ALA A 92 7.86 54.13 25.91
C ALA A 92 7.20 53.02 26.74
N GLY A 93 7.96 51.97 27.07
CA GLY A 93 7.88 51.23 28.35
C GLY A 93 6.54 50.71 28.87
N SER A 94 5.48 50.59 28.06
CA SER A 94 4.20 50.01 28.49
C SER A 94 3.57 49.21 27.36
N VAL A 95 3.58 47.89 27.51
CA VAL A 95 2.90 46.95 26.60
C VAL A 95 1.41 46.98 26.92
N THR A 96 0.66 47.82 26.22
CA THR A 96 -0.80 47.73 26.17
C THR A 96 -1.22 47.27 24.78
N ASN A 97 -1.65 46.01 24.69
CA ASN A 97 -2.23 45.39 23.49
C ASN A 97 -3.57 46.08 23.18
N SER A 98 -3.54 47.24 22.51
CA SER A 98 -4.75 47.92 22.03
C SER A 98 -4.87 47.72 20.51
N VAL A 99 -5.91 46.98 20.12
CA VAL A 99 -6.36 46.80 18.74
C VAL A 99 -6.97 48.14 18.29
N SER A 100 -6.23 48.93 17.51
CA SER A 100 -6.65 50.26 17.04
C SER A 100 -7.03 50.30 15.55
N GLY A 101 -7.27 49.13 14.94
CA GLY A 101 -8.01 49.00 13.68
C GLY A 101 -9.30 48.25 13.97
N ASP A 102 -10.41 48.72 13.39
CA ASP A 102 -11.78 48.21 13.53
C ASP A 102 -11.83 46.73 13.96
N THR A 103 -12.31 46.47 15.19
CA THR A 103 -12.44 45.12 15.75
C THR A 103 -13.28 44.21 14.84
N GLY A 104 -14.15 44.80 14.00
CA GLY A 104 -14.90 44.10 12.96
C GLY A 104 -14.04 43.54 11.83
N THR A 105 -12.97 44.25 11.41
CA THR A 105 -12.09 43.82 10.32
C THR A 105 -11.10 42.74 10.77
N TYR A 106 -10.56 42.84 12.00
CA TYR A 106 -9.66 41.81 12.54
C TYR A 106 -10.37 40.48 12.85
N VAL A 107 -11.64 40.54 13.28
CA VAL A 107 -12.47 39.34 13.47
C VAL A 107 -12.93 38.76 12.13
N LEU A 108 -13.24 39.59 11.13
CA LEU A 108 -13.53 39.14 9.76
C LEU A 108 -12.29 38.45 9.13
N GLY A 109 -11.11 39.03 9.32
CA GLY A 109 -9.83 38.45 8.86
C GLY A 109 -9.56 37.09 9.50
N LYS A 110 -9.71 36.96 10.83
CA LYS A 110 -9.54 35.67 11.53
C LYS A 110 -10.64 34.64 11.27
N THR A 111 -11.88 35.06 10.99
CA THR A 111 -12.96 34.11 10.62
C THR A 111 -12.80 33.60 9.19
N VAL A 112 -12.27 34.41 8.28
CA VAL A 112 -11.86 33.96 6.94
C VAL A 112 -10.62 33.04 7.03
N GLU A 113 -9.62 33.41 7.84
CA GLU A 113 -8.39 32.63 8.04
C GLU A 113 -8.68 31.26 8.69
N GLY A 114 -9.61 31.21 9.65
CA GLY A 114 -10.09 29.97 10.28
C GLY A 114 -10.84 29.06 9.29
N GLY A 115 -11.66 29.63 8.40
CA GLY A 115 -12.37 28.86 7.37
C GLY A 115 -11.46 28.27 6.32
N SER A 116 -10.48 29.04 5.82
CA SER A 116 -9.50 28.54 4.85
C SER A 116 -8.56 27.48 5.44
N ASN A 117 -8.16 27.65 6.70
CA ASN A 117 -7.32 26.66 7.37
C ASN A 117 -8.08 25.36 7.66
N GLU A 118 -9.36 25.42 8.01
CA GLU A 118 -10.16 24.22 8.21
C GLU A 118 -10.43 23.48 6.88
N ILE A 119 -10.69 24.18 5.78
CA ILE A 119 -10.85 23.57 4.45
C ILE A 119 -9.53 22.95 3.97
N ALA A 120 -8.42 23.64 4.16
CA ALA A 120 -7.09 23.13 3.86
C ALA A 120 -6.78 21.87 4.67
N LYS A 121 -7.01 21.92 5.98
CA LYS A 121 -6.83 20.78 6.89
C LYS A 121 -7.74 19.61 6.53
N TRP A 122 -9.02 19.86 6.27
CA TRP A 122 -9.98 18.86 5.80
C TRP A 122 -9.54 18.19 4.49
N LEU A 123 -9.00 18.97 3.55
CA LEU A 123 -8.51 18.44 2.26
C LEU A 123 -7.23 17.62 2.44
N LEU A 124 -6.38 18.00 3.38
CA LEU A 124 -5.17 17.26 3.76
C LEU A 124 -5.52 15.96 4.51
N GLU A 125 -6.53 15.97 5.37
CA GLU A 125 -7.01 14.79 6.11
C GLU A 125 -7.75 13.79 5.22
N ARG A 126 -8.49 14.25 4.21
CA ARG A 126 -9.16 13.38 3.21
C ARG A 126 -8.23 12.83 2.14
N GLN A 127 -7.08 13.46 1.92
CA GLN A 127 -6.07 12.91 1.01
C GLN A 127 -5.40 11.70 1.69
N ALA A 128 -5.84 10.51 1.30
CA ALA A 128 -5.14 9.27 1.64
C ALA A 128 -3.67 9.40 1.26
N GLN A 129 -2.78 8.81 2.08
CA GLN A 129 -1.34 8.82 1.80
C GLN A 129 -1.06 8.44 0.34
N SER A 130 -0.07 9.08 -0.29
CA SER A 130 0.27 8.84 -1.68
C SER A 130 0.37 7.34 -1.97
N PHE A 131 -0.39 6.86 -2.94
CA PHE A 131 -0.37 5.48 -3.36
C PHE A 131 0.74 5.28 -4.40
N ASP A 132 1.49 4.20 -4.22
CA ASP A 132 2.47 3.74 -5.17
C ASP A 132 2.54 2.21 -5.14
N ALA A 133 2.20 1.58 -6.26
CA ALA A 133 2.33 0.14 -6.41
C ALA A 133 2.76 -0.24 -7.83
N VAL A 134 3.46 -1.36 -7.93
CA VAL A 134 3.81 -1.98 -9.20
C VAL A 134 2.81 -3.09 -9.50
N PHE A 135 2.13 -3.00 -10.64
CA PHE A 135 1.17 -3.99 -11.11
C PHE A 135 1.77 -4.85 -12.22
N VAL A 136 1.60 -6.16 -12.12
CA VAL A 136 1.96 -7.12 -13.16
C VAL A 136 0.66 -7.64 -13.78
N ALA A 137 0.64 -7.81 -15.11
CA ALA A 137 -0.52 -8.33 -15.80
C ALA A 137 -0.88 -9.74 -15.30
N ALA A 138 -2.17 -10.02 -15.13
CA ALA A 138 -2.64 -11.35 -14.77
C ALA A 138 -2.23 -12.38 -15.82
N GLY A 139 -1.89 -13.60 -15.39
CA GLY A 139 -1.45 -14.67 -16.28
C GLY A 139 -0.01 -14.53 -16.81
N THR A 140 0.76 -13.56 -16.30
CA THR A 140 2.19 -13.44 -16.64
C THR A 140 2.91 -14.73 -16.27
N LYS A 141 3.63 -15.30 -17.25
CA LYS A 141 4.44 -16.50 -17.04
C LYS A 141 5.65 -16.16 -16.18
N VAL A 142 5.87 -16.97 -15.16
CA VAL A 142 7.03 -16.88 -14.28
C VAL A 142 7.76 -18.22 -14.28
N ALA A 143 9.07 -18.21 -14.14
CA ALA A 143 9.84 -19.40 -13.82
C ALA A 143 10.11 -19.43 -12.31
N ILE A 144 9.98 -20.59 -11.69
CA ILE A 144 10.26 -20.81 -10.28
C ILE A 144 11.61 -21.53 -10.20
N HIS A 145 12.55 -20.90 -9.51
CA HIS A 145 13.88 -21.43 -9.26
C HIS A 145 13.92 -21.96 -7.84
N VAL A 146 14.07 -23.26 -7.68
CA VAL A 146 14.15 -23.91 -6.38
C VAL A 146 15.62 -24.08 -6.03
N ASP A 147 16.07 -23.40 -4.97
CA ASP A 147 17.50 -23.31 -4.62
C ASP A 147 17.95 -24.42 -3.65
N ARG A 148 17.00 -25.28 -3.20
CA ARG A 148 17.26 -26.32 -2.20
C ARG A 148 16.52 -27.59 -2.55
N GLU A 149 17.07 -28.71 -2.11
CA GLU A 149 16.40 -30.00 -2.21
C GLU A 149 15.06 -29.98 -1.46
N LEU A 150 14.03 -30.52 -2.12
CA LEU A 150 12.70 -30.72 -1.55
C LEU A 150 12.50 -32.22 -1.35
N PRO A 151 12.50 -32.74 -0.11
CA PRO A 151 12.26 -34.15 0.15
C PRO A 151 10.76 -34.44 -0.01
N ILE A 152 10.38 -34.97 -1.17
CA ILE A 152 8.99 -35.31 -1.51
C ILE A 152 8.78 -36.81 -1.27
N ASP A 153 9.03 -37.24 -0.04
CA ASP A 153 8.76 -38.62 0.37
C ASP A 153 7.26 -38.80 0.65
N LEU A 154 6.72 -39.95 0.28
CA LEU A 154 5.34 -40.32 0.62
C LEU A 154 5.24 -40.50 2.14
N ASP A 155 4.35 -39.75 2.77
CA ASP A 155 3.97 -39.93 4.16
C ASP A 155 2.71 -40.79 4.24
N PRO A 156 2.81 -42.11 4.53
CA PRO A 156 1.66 -43.01 4.53
C PRO A 156 0.61 -42.70 5.61
N ILE A 157 0.95 -41.86 6.60
CA ILE A 157 0.03 -41.41 7.67
C ILE A 157 -0.36 -39.93 7.43
N GLY A 158 0.10 -39.33 6.33
CA GLY A 158 -0.10 -37.95 5.98
C GLY A 158 -1.56 -37.57 5.71
N ARG A 159 -1.84 -36.27 5.77
CA ARG A 159 -3.18 -35.74 5.46
C ARG A 159 -3.50 -36.02 4.00
N ARG A 160 -4.68 -36.58 3.71
CA ARG A 160 -5.12 -36.91 2.35
C ARG A 160 -6.25 -36.01 1.88
N LEU A 161 -6.20 -35.61 0.61
CA LEU A 161 -7.32 -34.95 -0.06
C LEU A 161 -8.36 -36.00 -0.47
N THR A 162 -9.63 -35.73 -0.18
CA THR A 162 -10.76 -36.49 -0.71
C THR A 162 -11.53 -35.58 -1.64
N HIS A 163 -11.57 -35.90 -2.93
CA HIS A 163 -12.42 -35.20 -3.89
C HIS A 163 -13.78 -35.87 -3.96
N ALA A 164 -14.85 -35.07 -3.96
CA ALA A 164 -16.18 -35.59 -4.25
C ALA A 164 -16.22 -36.02 -5.72
N THR A 165 -16.20 -37.33 -5.98
CA THR A 165 -16.57 -37.86 -7.29
C THR A 165 -18.06 -37.61 -7.48
N THR A 166 -18.43 -36.64 -8.32
CA THR A 166 -19.82 -36.54 -8.78
C THR A 166 -20.14 -37.81 -9.56
N HIS A 167 -20.78 -38.78 -8.89
CA HIS A 167 -21.46 -39.85 -9.59
C HIS A 167 -22.51 -39.20 -10.50
N LYS A 168 -22.27 -39.23 -11.80
CA LYS A 168 -23.28 -38.94 -12.81
C LYS A 168 -24.36 -40.01 -12.66
N ALA A 169 -25.35 -39.77 -11.81
CA ALA A 169 -26.56 -40.57 -11.75
C ALA A 169 -27.41 -40.22 -12.97
N SER A 170 -27.12 -40.86 -14.11
CA SER A 170 -28.06 -40.94 -15.21
C SER A 170 -29.16 -41.92 -14.83
N HIS A 171 -30.20 -41.44 -14.16
CA HIS A 171 -31.49 -42.12 -14.11
C HIS A 171 -32.59 -41.14 -14.50
N HIS A 172 -32.98 -41.28 -15.76
CA HIS A 172 -34.17 -40.75 -16.38
C HIS A 172 -35.38 -41.35 -15.66
N THR A 173 -36.12 -40.53 -14.93
CA THR A 173 -37.48 -40.86 -14.50
C THR A 173 -38.45 -40.25 -15.49
N GLY A 174 -39.02 -41.11 -16.35
CA GLY A 174 -40.19 -40.76 -17.14
C GLY A 174 -41.36 -40.47 -16.22
N LEU A 175 -42.08 -39.39 -16.52
CA LEU A 175 -43.35 -39.05 -15.91
C LEU A 175 -44.43 -39.81 -16.67
N ASP A 176 -45.13 -40.69 -15.97
CA ASP A 176 -46.48 -41.14 -16.32
C ASP A 176 -47.46 -40.39 -15.37
#